data_AF-A0A7W1IR50-F1
#
_entry.id   AF-A0A7W1IR50-F1
#
_cell.length_a   1.000
_cell.length_b   1.000
_cell.length_c   1.000
_cell.angle_alpha   90.00
_cell.angle_beta   90.00
_cell.angle_gamma   90.00
#
_symmetry.space_group_name_H-M   'P 1'
#
loop_
_entity.id
_entity.type
_entity.pdbx_description
1 polymer ?
#
loop_
_entity_poly.entity_id
_entity_poly.type
_entity_poly.pdbx_seq_one_letter_code
_entity_poly.pdbx_strand_id
1 'polypeptide(L)'
;MPRNVKGQPRVGGRIKGTPNKRTQDVMDRLAELGCDPIEGMARIAMDEGAPIEVRSRMYSELAQYVAPKRKAIEHSGEIKGDGPQVRIILQQPA
;
A
#
# COMPACT_ATOMS: atom_id res chain seq x y z
N MET A 1 19.74 25.43 23.34
CA MET A 1 20.44 25.37 22.03
C MET A 1 19.78 26.37 21.09
N PRO A 2 20.53 27.23 20.38
CA PRO A 2 19.95 28.22 19.48
C PRO A 2 19.28 27.52 18.29
N ARG A 3 18.04 27.94 17.98
CA ARG A 3 17.25 27.46 16.84
C ARG A 3 17.87 28.04 15.57
N ASN A 4 18.08 27.23 14.52
CA ASN A 4 18.74 27.69 13.29
C ASN A 4 18.03 28.95 12.74
N VAL A 5 18.82 29.99 12.46
CA VAL A 5 18.32 31.29 11.99
C VAL A 5 17.84 31.15 10.54
N LYS A 6 16.73 31.81 10.20
CA LYS A 6 16.09 31.73 8.87
C LYS A 6 17.09 32.18 7.79
N GLY A 7 17.51 31.27 6.91
CA GLY A 7 18.47 31.53 5.83
C GLY A 7 19.78 30.74 5.89
N GLN A 8 20.08 30.04 6.99
CA GLN A 8 21.25 29.14 7.06
C GLN A 8 20.89 27.71 6.64
N PRO A 9 21.78 27.00 5.91
CA PRO A 9 21.58 25.60 5.58
C PRO A 9 21.41 24.76 6.85
N ARG A 10 20.46 23.83 6.85
CA ARG A 10 20.21 22.95 8.01
C ARG A 10 21.43 22.04 8.21
N VAL A 11 22.31 22.43 9.14
CA VAL A 11 23.44 21.63 9.60
C VAL A 11 22.96 20.69 10.70
N GLY A 12 22.77 19.41 10.36
CA GLY A 12 22.34 18.37 11.30
C GLY A 12 20.87 17.99 11.16
N GLY A 13 20.65 16.74 10.75
CA GLY A 13 19.34 16.12 10.63
C GLY A 13 19.50 14.64 10.26
N ARG A 14 18.44 13.84 10.47
CA ARG A 14 18.42 12.43 10.03
C ARG A 14 18.65 12.38 8.52
N ILE A 15 19.68 11.65 8.09
CA ILE A 15 19.94 11.40 6.66
C ILE A 15 18.74 10.63 6.09
N LYS A 16 18.10 11.22 5.09
CA LYS A 16 16.92 10.63 4.42
C LYS A 16 17.32 9.28 3.83
N GLY A 17 16.56 8.25 4.14
CA GLY A 17 16.86 6.86 3.74
C GLY A 17 17.50 6.00 4.82
N THR A 18 18.04 6.59 5.89
CA THR A 18 18.55 5.80 7.02
C THR A 18 17.38 5.12 7.74
N PRO A 19 17.36 3.78 7.83
CA PRO A 19 16.37 3.04 8.60
C PRO A 19 16.34 3.51 10.05
N ASN A 20 15.19 3.36 10.70
CA ASN A 20 15.10 3.63 12.13
C ASN A 20 15.98 2.62 12.88
N LYS A 21 16.69 3.05 13.93
CA LYS A 21 17.66 2.20 14.65
C LYS A 21 17.03 0.87 15.12
N ARG A 22 15.78 0.92 15.60
CA ARG A 22 15.02 -0.28 15.99
C ARG A 22 14.76 -1.25 14.84
N THR A 23 14.53 -0.74 13.63
CA THR A 23 14.35 -1.57 12.44
C THR A 23 15.66 -2.23 12.04
N GLN A 24 16.77 -1.48 12.13
CA GLN A 24 18.11 -2.00 11.87
C GLN A 24 18.47 -3.13 12.84
N ASP A 25 18.26 -2.94 14.16
CA ASP A 25 18.57 -3.96 15.17
C ASP A 25 17.82 -5.28 14.92
N VAL A 26 16.59 -5.23 14.39
CA VAL A 26 15.81 -6.42 14.03
C VAL A 26 16.36 -7.09 12.78
N MET A 27 16.75 -6.31 11.76
CA MET A 27 17.38 -6.83 10.54
C MET A 27 18.72 -7.49 10.84
N ASP A 28 19.53 -6.88 11.71
CA ASP A 28 20.83 -7.41 12.11
C ASP A 28 20.68 -8.74 12.87
N ARG A 29 19.73 -8.83 13.81
CA ARG A 29 19.41 -10.09 14.51
C ARG A 29 18.89 -11.18 13.57
N LEU A 30 18.02 -10.81 12.61
CA LEU A 30 17.53 -11.76 11.61
C LEU A 30 18.66 -12.27 10.72
N ALA A 31 19.61 -11.39 10.35
CA ALA A 31 20.79 -11.75 9.59
C ALA A 31 21.75 -12.66 10.38
N GLU A 32 21.98 -12.38 11.67
CA GLU A 32 22.76 -13.24 12.58
C GLU A 32 22.16 -14.65 12.69
N LEU A 33 20.83 -14.74 12.68
CA LEU A 33 20.09 -16.01 12.71
C LEU A 33 20.01 -16.70 11.34
N GLY A 34 20.50 -16.07 10.26
CA GLY A 34 20.36 -16.57 8.89
C GLY A 34 18.89 -16.73 8.44
N CYS A 35 17.99 -15.99 9.07
CA CYS A 35 16.56 -16.11 8.86
C CYS A 35 16.08 -15.03 7.89
N ASP A 36 15.70 -15.44 6.68
CA ASP A 36 14.92 -14.60 5.78
C ASP A 36 13.41 -14.85 6.03
N PRO A 37 12.68 -13.86 6.58
CA PRO A 37 11.26 -14.02 6.86
C PRO A 37 10.42 -14.26 5.61
N ILE A 38 10.79 -13.68 4.47
CA ILE A 38 10.06 -13.86 3.20
C ILE A 38 10.24 -15.29 2.72
N GLU A 39 11.46 -15.80 2.76
CA GLU A 39 11.75 -17.18 2.40
C GLU A 39 11.04 -18.17 3.34
N GLY A 40 11.08 -17.91 4.65
CA GLY A 40 10.38 -18.73 5.65
C GLY A 40 8.86 -18.80 5.39
N MET A 41 8.23 -17.66 5.10
CA MET A 41 6.81 -17.63 4.74
C MET A 41 6.52 -18.40 3.45
N ALA A 42 7.39 -18.29 2.44
CA ALA A 42 7.24 -19.02 1.19
C ALA A 42 7.33 -20.53 1.39
N ARG A 43 8.31 -21.00 2.19
CA ARG A 43 8.46 -22.42 2.51
C ARG A 43 7.23 -22.99 3.24
N ILE A 44 6.70 -22.25 4.22
CA ILE A 44 5.49 -22.65 4.96
C ILE A 44 4.26 -22.65 4.05
N ALA A 45 4.15 -21.71 3.12
CA ALA A 45 3.04 -21.65 2.17
C ALA A 45 3.02 -22.87 1.22
N MET A 46 4.21 -23.30 0.79
CA MET A 46 4.40 -24.43 -0.12
C MET A 46 4.30 -25.81 0.56
N ASP A 47 4.51 -25.88 1.88
CA ASP A 47 4.41 -27.14 2.62
C ASP A 47 2.98 -27.70 2.60
N GLU A 48 2.79 -28.87 2.00
CA GLU A 48 1.49 -29.55 1.92
C GLU A 48 1.07 -30.19 3.26
N GLY A 49 2.01 -30.42 4.17
CA GLY A 49 1.73 -30.93 5.52
C GLY A 49 1.22 -29.86 6.49
N ALA A 50 1.40 -28.58 6.16
CA ALA A 50 0.91 -27.48 6.96
C ALA A 50 -0.62 -27.31 6.82
N PRO A 51 -1.33 -26.92 7.90
CA PRO A 51 -2.75 -26.63 7.82
C PRO A 51 -3.06 -25.59 6.74
N ILE A 52 -4.15 -25.78 5.99
CA ILE A 52 -4.55 -24.90 4.90
C ILE A 52 -4.73 -23.43 5.35
N GLU A 53 -5.14 -23.22 6.60
CA GLU A 53 -5.29 -21.90 7.22
C GLU A 53 -3.94 -21.16 7.31
N VAL A 54 -2.88 -21.87 7.70
CA VAL A 54 -1.54 -21.31 7.80
C VAL A 54 -1.02 -20.97 6.39
N ARG A 55 -1.18 -21.89 5.44
CA ARG A 55 -0.75 -21.70 4.05
C ARG A 55 -1.45 -20.52 3.39
N SER A 56 -2.77 -20.46 3.50
CA SER A 56 -3.58 -19.36 2.93
C SER A 56 -3.21 -18.00 3.52
N ARG A 57 -2.94 -17.94 4.83
CA ARG A 57 -2.46 -16.72 5.48
C ARG A 57 -1.11 -16.27 4.94
N MET A 58 -0.14 -17.17 4.79
CA MET A 58 1.17 -16.83 4.22
C MET A 58 1.06 -16.35 2.77
N TYR A 59 0.25 -17.02 1.95
CA TYR A 59 0.00 -16.58 0.56
C TYR A 59 -0.68 -15.20 0.50
N SER A 60 -1.61 -14.91 1.41
CA SER A 60 -2.28 -13.61 1.47
C SER A 60 -1.31 -12.48 1.81
N GLU A 61 -0.39 -12.68 2.75
CA GLU A 61 0.64 -11.67 3.08
C GLU A 61 1.64 -11.50 1.93
N LEU A 62 2.13 -12.58 1.33
CA LEU A 62 3.06 -12.53 0.19
C LEU A 62 2.43 -11.85 -1.05
N ALA A 63 1.14 -12.11 -1.31
CA ALA A 63 0.42 -11.49 -2.43
C ALA A 63 0.39 -9.95 -2.34
N GLN A 64 0.45 -9.37 -1.14
CA GLN A 64 0.46 -7.91 -0.95
C GLN A 64 1.75 -7.25 -1.44
N TYR A 65 2.87 -7.99 -1.43
CA TYR A 65 4.16 -7.50 -1.95
C TYR A 65 4.25 -7.65 -3.47
N VAL A 66 3.51 -8.61 -4.06
CA VAL A 66 3.47 -8.82 -5.51
C VAL A 66 2.48 -7.87 -6.18
N ALA A 67 1.29 -7.70 -5.59
CA ALA A 67 0.22 -6.90 -6.15
C ALA A 67 -0.30 -5.88 -5.12
N PRO A 68 -0.08 -4.57 -5.34
CA PRO A 68 -0.64 -3.54 -4.48
C PRO A 68 -2.16 -3.66 -4.44
N LYS A 69 -2.75 -3.60 -3.23
CA LYS A 69 -4.21 -3.55 -3.08
C LYS A 69 -4.74 -2.35 -3.86
N ARG A 70 -5.64 -2.61 -4.81
CA ARG A 70 -6.27 -1.56 -5.62
C ARG A 70 -7.00 -0.62 -4.67
N LYS A 71 -6.67 0.68 -4.73
CA LYS A 71 -7.43 1.70 -4.02
C LYS A 71 -8.79 1.82 -4.70
N ALA A 72 -9.87 1.75 -3.93
CA ALA A 72 -11.18 2.11 -4.42
C ALA A 72 -11.17 3.60 -4.75
N ILE A 73 -11.40 3.95 -6.01
CA ILE A 73 -11.64 5.32 -6.43
C ILE A 73 -13.16 5.49 -6.42
N GLU A 74 -13.67 6.29 -5.48
CA GLU A 74 -15.06 6.71 -5.49
C GLU A 74 -15.20 7.81 -6.56
N HIS A 75 -15.96 7.53 -7.61
CA HIS A 75 -16.38 8.54 -8.59
C HIS A 75 -17.69 9.18 -8.10
N SER A 76 -17.60 10.20 -7.25
CA SER A 76 -18.71 11.10 -6.96
C SER A 76 -18.70 12.25 -7.97
N GLY A 77 -19.25 11.99 -9.16
CA GLY A 77 -19.54 13.02 -10.15
C GLY A 77 -21.00 13.46 -10.05
N GLU A 78 -21.25 14.74 -9.81
CA GLU A 78 -22.54 15.32 -10.16
C GLU A 78 -22.70 15.20 -11.69
N ILE A 79 -23.74 14.49 -12.13
CA ILE A 79 -24.10 14.43 -13.55
C ILE A 79 -24.62 15.83 -13.92
N LYS A 80 -23.73 16.75 -14.30
CA LYS A 80 -24.12 17.92 -15.09
C LYS A 80 -24.48 17.39 -16.47
N GLY A 81 -25.76 17.08 -16.63
CA GLY A 81 -26.30 16.56 -17.88
C GLY A 81 -26.21 17.59 -19.00
N ASP A 82 -25.07 17.64 -19.69
CA ASP A 82 -24.98 18.11 -21.08
C ASP A 82 -25.47 17.02 -22.05
N GLY A 83 -26.52 16.30 -21.65
CA GLY A 83 -27.20 15.34 -22.50
C GLY A 83 -28.16 16.07 -23.45
N PRO A 84 -28.27 15.65 -24.73
CA PRO A 84 -29.21 16.26 -25.66
C PRO A 84 -30.65 16.12 -25.14
N GLN A 85 -31.33 17.26 -24.98
CA GLN A 85 -32.73 17.31 -24.56
C GLN A 85 -33.62 16.98 -25.77
N VAL A 86 -34.16 15.77 -25.82
CA VAL A 86 -35.15 15.39 -26.85
C VAL A 86 -36.54 15.86 -26.40
N ARG A 87 -37.09 16.90 -27.05
CA ARG A 87 -38.48 17.33 -26.86
C ARG A 87 -39.42 16.46 -27.70
N ILE A 88 -40.36 15.79 -27.05
CA ILE A 88 -41.48 15.09 -27.72
C ILE A 88 -42.66 16.06 -27.81
N ILE A 89 -43.06 16.42 -29.02
CA ILE A 89 -44.25 17.25 -29.27
C ILE A 89 -45.44 16.29 -29.43
N LEU A 90 -46.36 16.29 -28.46
CA LEU A 90 -47.63 15.58 -28.58
C LEU A 90 -48.61 16.44 -29.38
N GLN A 91 -48.83 16.08 -30.64
CA GLN A 91 -49.88 16.66 -31.47
C GLN A 91 -51.18 15.89 -31.20
N GLN A 92 -52.14 16.51 -30.52
CA GLN A 92 -53.51 15.98 -30.44
C GLN A 92 -54.30 16.50 -31.66
N PRO A 93 -54.94 15.63 -32.45
CA PRO A 93 -55.84 16.06 -33.50
C PRO A 93 -57.18 16.54 -32.92
N ALA A 94 -57.81 17.48 -33.64
CA ALA A 94 -59.08 18.13 -33.34
C ALA A 94 -60.28 17.20 -33.36
#